data_AF-A0A8H7WAI2-F1
#
_entry.id   AF-A0A8H7WAI2-F1
#
_cell.length_a   1.000
_cell.length_b   1.000
_cell.length_c   1.000
_cell.angle_alpha   90.00
_cell.angle_beta   90.00
_cell.angle_gamma   90.00
#
_symmetry.space_group_name_H-M   'P 1'
#
loop_
_entity.id
_entity.type
_entity.pdbx_description
1 polymer ?
#
loop_
_entity_poly.entity_id
_entity_poly.type
_entity_poly.pdbx_seq_one_letter_code
_entity_poly.pdbx_strand_id
1 'polypeptide(L)'
;MSIYQGFDLTNSNDVRLLGEGLHLYLAGSHRPSNNRALNRMDITQRDTFGYILGQMDRDQEFYGIVAMLIDLRGEDDRVILRAAEDVLEYGQNLESTNEEISEDDDAEDEASDSEDIVQDGEGPSVKVLEDGGYRIVWDPAKMSDDFARPGVPNPAFYKIVIPLQKETEPGSGLWENAPSINFDYLRDHNAPSWESSSALYKFNQWRNQIFRKYLGNKRLSRDPWLVSEQQRIIALLKQQLQDRDKVRGKPRWNRLTNEYNRGLHQKIQFKGSRLVQEGVKKTPVTDYDRFAPWRTKGAIQNIIKKKGTWKHLIQPILNEAEQRRIRYDARRPANVDKSPKSPEEKELPNPDAPKTKAEIKVTNEKRREERRREAELRKQHKEVVDLESEEDENEGNAMDGVEDEDHDMEEDDYKSR
;
A
#
# COMPACT_ATOMS: atom_id res chain seq x y z
N MET A 1 -38.46 -13.15 1.15
CA MET A 1 -39.17 -13.66 2.37
C MET A 1 -38.14 -13.62 3.49
N SER A 2 -38.38 -12.99 4.65
CA SER A 2 -37.27 -12.70 5.59
C SER A 2 -36.55 -13.98 6.04
N ILE A 3 -35.25 -14.05 5.78
CA ILE A 3 -34.33 -15.13 6.18
C ILE A 3 -34.22 -15.30 7.70
N TYR A 4 -34.77 -14.39 8.49
CA TYR A 4 -34.77 -14.41 9.96
C TYR A 4 -36.15 -14.73 10.56
N GLN A 5 -36.96 -15.55 9.88
CA GLN A 5 -38.31 -15.87 10.34
C GLN A 5 -38.30 -16.43 11.78
N GLY A 6 -39.13 -15.87 12.67
CA GLY A 6 -39.17 -16.27 14.09
C GLY A 6 -38.18 -15.54 15.02
N PHE A 7 -37.22 -14.77 14.49
CA PHE A 7 -36.43 -13.82 15.27
C PHE A 7 -36.86 -12.39 14.98
N ASP A 8 -37.34 -11.66 15.99
CA ASP A 8 -37.55 -10.22 15.88
C ASP A 8 -36.21 -9.50 16.06
N LEU A 9 -35.58 -9.12 14.96
CA LEU A 9 -34.29 -8.41 14.97
C LEU A 9 -34.38 -6.97 15.49
N THR A 10 -35.58 -6.47 15.78
CA THR A 10 -35.78 -5.20 16.50
C THR A 10 -35.85 -5.40 18.02
N ASN A 11 -35.91 -6.65 18.49
CA ASN A 11 -35.95 -7.02 19.90
C ASN A 11 -34.57 -7.52 20.37
N SER A 12 -33.97 -6.79 21.32
CA SER A 12 -32.63 -7.11 21.82
C SER A 12 -32.52 -8.50 22.46
N ASN A 13 -33.61 -9.04 23.02
CA ASN A 13 -33.61 -10.37 23.62
C ASN A 13 -33.53 -11.48 22.57
N ASP A 14 -34.23 -11.32 21.45
CA ASP A 14 -34.21 -12.29 20.34
C ASP A 14 -32.85 -12.29 19.66
N VAL A 15 -32.27 -11.10 19.43
CA VAL A 15 -30.92 -10.95 18.87
C VAL A 15 -29.87 -11.58 19.80
N ARG A 16 -29.98 -11.36 21.12
CA ARG A 16 -29.09 -12.01 22.11
C ARG A 16 -29.25 -13.53 22.12
N LEU A 17 -30.49 -14.02 22.05
CA LEU A 17 -30.77 -15.45 22.02
C LEU A 17 -30.14 -16.11 20.79
N LEU A 18 -30.27 -15.48 19.62
CA LEU A 18 -29.62 -15.89 18.38
C LEU A 18 -28.09 -15.88 18.51
N GLY A 19 -27.49 -14.77 18.95
CA GLY A 19 -26.05 -14.64 19.13
C GLY A 19 -25.45 -15.63 20.14
N GLU A 20 -26.15 -15.91 21.24
CA GLU A 20 -25.76 -16.91 22.23
C GLU A 20 -25.84 -18.34 21.66
N GLY A 21 -26.91 -18.64 20.90
CA GLY A 21 -27.07 -19.92 20.23
C GLY A 21 -25.94 -20.21 19.26
N LEU A 22 -25.59 -19.23 18.43
CA LEU A 22 -24.53 -19.31 17.43
C LEU A 22 -23.15 -19.47 18.10
N HIS A 23 -22.90 -18.67 19.13
CA HIS A 23 -21.67 -18.77 19.92
C HIS A 23 -21.46 -20.18 20.49
N LEU A 24 -22.48 -20.75 21.13
CA LEU A 24 -22.42 -22.08 21.73
C LEU A 24 -22.29 -23.17 20.67
N TYR A 25 -22.95 -23.02 19.52
CA TYR A 25 -22.83 -23.95 18.41
C TYR A 25 -21.40 -23.98 17.85
N LEU A 26 -20.79 -22.83 17.59
CA LEU A 26 -19.40 -22.73 17.12
C LEU A 26 -18.39 -23.23 18.17
N ALA A 27 -18.75 -23.18 19.45
CA ALA A 27 -17.96 -23.75 20.54
C ALA A 27 -18.13 -25.29 20.70
N GLY A 28 -18.83 -25.96 19.77
CA GLY A 28 -19.02 -27.41 19.76
C GLY A 28 -20.28 -27.92 20.47
N SER A 29 -21.14 -27.01 20.96
CA SER A 29 -22.41 -27.37 21.62
C SER A 29 -23.55 -27.37 20.60
N HIS A 30 -23.62 -28.43 19.79
CA HIS A 30 -24.57 -28.51 18.67
C HIS A 30 -25.98 -29.01 19.04
N ARG A 31 -26.18 -29.57 20.25
CA ARG A 31 -27.44 -30.20 20.64
C ARG A 31 -28.21 -29.30 21.62
N PRO A 32 -29.55 -29.33 21.64
CA PRO A 32 -30.31 -28.60 22.64
C PRO A 32 -29.90 -28.96 24.08
N SER A 33 -29.56 -30.24 24.33
CA SER A 33 -29.08 -30.70 25.65
C SER A 33 -27.82 -30.00 26.16
N ASN A 34 -26.95 -29.49 25.27
CA ASN A 34 -25.72 -28.79 25.63
C ASN A 34 -25.68 -27.31 25.19
N ASN A 35 -26.68 -26.85 24.44
CA ASN A 35 -26.86 -25.47 24.04
C ASN A 35 -28.13 -24.89 24.67
N ARG A 36 -27.97 -24.17 25.78
CA ARG A 36 -29.09 -23.61 26.55
C ARG A 36 -29.90 -22.58 25.77
N ALA A 37 -29.30 -21.91 24.78
CA ALA A 37 -30.03 -20.99 23.90
C ALA A 37 -30.95 -21.76 22.95
N LEU A 38 -30.48 -22.85 22.32
CA LEU A 38 -31.33 -23.71 21.49
C LEU A 38 -32.54 -24.27 22.25
N ASN A 39 -32.39 -24.62 23.53
CA ASN A 39 -33.52 -25.07 24.36
C ASN A 39 -34.59 -23.99 24.58
N ARG A 40 -34.19 -22.71 24.59
CA ARG A 40 -35.08 -21.57 24.79
C ARG A 40 -35.75 -21.11 23.49
N MET A 41 -35.19 -21.48 22.34
CA MET A 41 -35.78 -21.19 21.03
C MET A 41 -37.03 -22.05 20.78
N ASP A 42 -38.05 -21.46 20.18
CA ASP A 42 -39.19 -22.20 19.64
C ASP A 42 -38.82 -22.97 18.36
N ILE A 43 -39.78 -23.71 17.80
CA ILE A 43 -39.55 -24.54 16.62
C ILE A 43 -39.14 -23.68 15.40
N THR A 44 -39.85 -22.58 15.16
CA THR A 44 -39.59 -21.66 14.04
C THR A 44 -38.19 -21.05 14.15
N GLN A 45 -37.81 -20.61 15.35
CA GLN A 45 -36.49 -20.06 15.64
C GLN A 45 -35.38 -21.09 15.42
N ARG A 46 -35.59 -22.37 15.77
CA ARG A 46 -34.60 -23.43 15.53
C ARG A 46 -34.42 -23.74 14.06
N ASP A 47 -35.51 -23.73 13.28
CA ASP A 47 -35.44 -23.97 11.83
C ASP A 47 -34.66 -22.83 11.15
N THR A 48 -34.97 -21.58 11.50
CA THR A 48 -34.23 -20.40 11.03
C THR A 48 -32.78 -20.40 11.49
N PHE A 49 -32.50 -20.81 12.72
CA PHE A 49 -31.14 -20.98 13.22
C PHE A 49 -30.34 -21.99 12.37
N GLY A 50 -30.96 -23.13 12.01
CA GLY A 50 -30.36 -24.12 11.12
C GLY A 50 -30.09 -23.56 9.72
N TYR A 51 -31.01 -22.76 9.18
CA TYR A 51 -30.83 -22.08 7.90
C TYR A 51 -29.64 -21.10 7.94
N ILE A 52 -29.54 -20.28 8.98
CA ILE A 52 -28.43 -19.32 9.18
C ILE A 52 -27.09 -20.07 9.21
N LEU A 53 -27.00 -21.18 9.94
CA LEU A 53 -25.78 -22.00 9.96
C LEU A 53 -25.43 -22.54 8.58
N GLY A 54 -26.42 -23.03 7.82
CA GLY A 54 -26.20 -23.51 6.46
C GLY A 54 -25.69 -22.42 5.51
N GLN A 55 -26.10 -21.17 5.70
CA GLN A 55 -25.60 -20.02 4.94
C GLN A 55 -24.20 -19.60 5.38
N MET A 56 -23.93 -19.60 6.69
CA MET A 56 -22.60 -19.30 7.24
C MET A 56 -21.51 -20.24 6.70
N ASP A 57 -21.84 -21.50 6.42
CA ASP A 57 -20.91 -22.46 5.84
C ASP A 57 -20.65 -22.21 4.33
N ARG A 58 -21.59 -21.56 3.63
CA ARG A 58 -21.52 -21.32 2.17
C ARG A 58 -20.97 -19.96 1.81
N ASP A 59 -21.18 -18.97 2.66
CA ASP A 59 -20.86 -17.57 2.41
C ASP A 59 -20.05 -16.97 3.56
N GLN A 60 -18.76 -16.68 3.28
CA GLN A 60 -17.85 -16.08 4.25
C GLN A 60 -18.22 -14.64 4.62
N GLU A 61 -18.85 -13.88 3.73
CA GLU A 61 -19.31 -12.54 4.03
C GLU A 61 -20.49 -12.57 4.99
N PHE A 62 -21.46 -13.46 4.71
CA PHE A 62 -22.57 -13.72 5.62
C PHE A 62 -22.08 -14.19 7.00
N TYR A 63 -21.09 -15.09 7.04
CA TYR A 63 -20.43 -15.49 8.29
C TYR A 63 -19.85 -14.29 9.04
N GLY A 64 -19.12 -13.41 8.35
CA GLY A 64 -18.50 -12.23 8.96
C GLY A 64 -19.52 -11.27 9.57
N ILE A 65 -20.68 -11.13 8.94
CA ILE A 65 -21.77 -10.26 9.39
C ILE A 65 -22.49 -10.88 10.59
N VAL A 66 -22.82 -12.18 10.52
CA VAL A 66 -23.45 -12.92 11.63
C VAL A 66 -22.50 -13.06 12.83
N ALA A 67 -21.19 -13.13 12.61
CA ALA A 67 -20.18 -13.12 13.69
C ALA A 67 -20.22 -11.84 14.53
N MET A 68 -20.70 -10.71 13.98
CA MET A 68 -20.91 -9.49 14.77
C MET A 68 -21.98 -9.69 15.86
N LEU A 69 -23.06 -10.43 15.57
CA LEU A 69 -24.08 -10.76 16.56
C LEU A 69 -23.53 -11.64 17.68
N ILE A 70 -22.59 -12.53 17.34
CA ILE A 70 -21.88 -13.38 18.30
C ILE A 70 -21.04 -12.51 19.22
N ASP A 71 -20.19 -11.64 18.67
CA ASP A 71 -19.27 -10.81 19.45
C ASP A 71 -19.98 -9.79 20.34
N LEU A 72 -21.13 -9.27 19.89
CA LEU A 72 -21.88 -8.21 20.58
C LEU A 72 -22.98 -8.73 21.51
N ARG A 73 -23.13 -10.04 21.68
CA ARG A 73 -24.18 -10.66 22.53
C ARG A 73 -24.19 -10.18 23.99
N GLY A 74 -23.04 -9.71 24.50
CA GLY A 74 -22.89 -9.21 25.87
C GLY A 74 -22.93 -7.68 26.01
N GLU A 75 -23.11 -6.96 24.91
CA GLU A 75 -23.08 -5.49 24.88
C GLU A 75 -24.47 -4.87 25.15
N ASP A 76 -24.51 -3.54 25.25
CA ASP A 76 -25.73 -2.77 25.43
C ASP A 76 -26.74 -2.99 24.28
N ASP A 77 -28.04 -2.92 24.60
CA ASP A 77 -29.15 -3.13 23.66
C ASP A 77 -29.03 -2.30 22.38
N ARG A 78 -28.53 -1.06 22.48
CA ARG A 78 -28.35 -0.18 21.31
C ARG A 78 -27.29 -0.70 20.34
N VAL A 79 -26.23 -1.32 20.85
CA VAL A 79 -25.11 -1.81 20.05
C VAL A 79 -25.51 -3.08 19.33
N ILE A 80 -26.21 -3.99 20.04
CA ILE A 80 -26.63 -5.26 19.45
C ILE A 80 -27.74 -5.08 18.40
N LEU A 81 -28.67 -4.15 18.62
CA LEU A 81 -29.72 -3.83 17.64
C LEU A 81 -29.15 -3.21 16.36
N ARG A 82 -28.15 -2.34 16.48
CA ARG A 82 -27.47 -1.78 15.30
C ARG A 82 -26.77 -2.86 14.46
N ALA A 83 -26.13 -3.83 15.12
CA ALA A 83 -25.54 -4.96 14.41
C ALA A 83 -26.62 -5.84 13.74
N ALA A 84 -27.80 -5.96 14.33
CA ALA A 84 -28.94 -6.66 13.73
C ALA A 84 -29.51 -5.91 12.51
N GLU A 85 -29.51 -4.57 12.52
CA GLU A 85 -29.84 -3.75 11.35
C GLU A 85 -28.85 -4.00 10.19
N ASP A 86 -27.53 -4.01 10.48
CA ASP A 86 -26.50 -4.29 9.46
C ASP A 86 -26.69 -5.69 8.84
N VAL A 87 -27.11 -6.67 9.65
CA VAL A 87 -27.41 -8.04 9.21
C VAL A 87 -28.66 -8.09 8.30
N LEU A 88 -29.70 -7.32 8.63
CA LEU A 88 -30.91 -7.20 7.82
C LEU A 88 -30.63 -6.55 6.46
N GLU A 89 -29.84 -5.47 6.45
CA GLU A 89 -29.49 -4.74 5.23
C GLU A 89 -28.74 -5.63 4.24
N TYR A 90 -27.84 -6.48 4.73
CA TYR A 90 -27.13 -7.44 3.88
C TYR A 90 -28.07 -8.44 3.21
N GLY A 91 -29.04 -8.99 3.95
CA GLY A 91 -30.03 -9.92 3.41
C GLY A 91 -30.88 -9.32 2.28
N GLN A 92 -31.19 -8.03 2.37
CA GLN A 92 -31.98 -7.32 1.34
C GLN A 92 -31.18 -7.06 0.05
N ASN A 93 -29.87 -6.85 0.16
CA ASN A 93 -28.99 -6.62 -1.00
C ASN A 93 -28.68 -7.90 -1.80
N LEU A 94 -28.75 -9.07 -1.16
CA LEU A 94 -28.62 -10.38 -1.83
C LEU A 94 -29.83 -10.72 -2.70
N GLU A 95 -31.04 -10.31 -2.32
CA GLU A 95 -32.24 -10.50 -3.14
C GLU A 95 -32.23 -9.56 -4.38
N SER A 96 -31.57 -8.38 -4.32
CA SER A 96 -31.54 -7.43 -5.45
C SER A 96 -30.47 -7.72 -6.52
N THR A 97 -29.48 -8.56 -6.21
CA THR A 97 -28.37 -8.87 -7.13
C THR A 97 -28.61 -10.11 -7.99
N ASN A 98 -29.68 -10.87 -7.73
CA ASN A 98 -30.03 -12.09 -8.49
C ASN A 98 -31.04 -11.87 -9.64
N GLU A 99 -31.49 -10.64 -9.92
CA GLU A 99 -32.49 -10.36 -10.97
C GLU A 99 -31.94 -9.74 -12.29
N GLU A 100 -30.63 -9.47 -12.42
CA GLU A 100 -30.06 -8.96 -13.68
C GLU A 100 -28.75 -9.66 -14.05
N ILE A 101 -28.83 -10.94 -14.41
CA ILE A 101 -27.86 -11.54 -15.34
C ILE A 101 -28.70 -12.10 -16.50
N SER A 102 -29.09 -11.19 -17.39
CA SER A 102 -29.50 -11.57 -18.73
C SER A 102 -28.25 -11.97 -19.49
N GLU A 103 -28.36 -13.14 -20.12
CA GLU A 103 -27.44 -13.70 -21.09
C GLU A 103 -27.31 -12.72 -22.26
N ASP A 104 -26.09 -12.26 -22.55
CA ASP A 104 -25.67 -11.85 -23.89
C ASP A 104 -24.15 -12.05 -24.01
N ASP A 105 -23.83 -13.07 -24.80
CA ASP A 105 -22.69 -13.26 -25.71
C ASP A 105 -21.68 -12.10 -25.84
N ASP A 106 -20.38 -12.37 -25.68
CA ASP A 106 -19.49 -12.68 -26.81
C ASP A 106 -17.99 -12.64 -26.44
N ALA A 107 -17.31 -13.67 -26.93
CA ALA A 107 -15.92 -13.79 -27.41
C ALA A 107 -14.74 -13.04 -26.76
N GLU A 108 -13.76 -13.86 -26.35
CA GLU A 108 -12.31 -13.78 -26.64
C GLU A 108 -11.60 -12.41 -26.58
N ASP A 109 -10.62 -12.30 -25.67
CA ASP A 109 -9.25 -12.12 -26.14
C ASP A 109 -8.20 -12.39 -25.04
N GLU A 110 -7.15 -13.05 -25.48
CA GLU A 110 -6.05 -13.60 -24.70
C GLU A 110 -5.12 -12.54 -24.10
N ALA A 111 -4.49 -12.94 -22.99
CA ALA A 111 -3.13 -12.60 -22.57
C ALA A 111 -2.54 -11.24 -23.02
N SER A 112 -2.52 -10.28 -22.10
CA SER A 112 -1.47 -9.27 -22.08
C SER A 112 -0.94 -9.12 -20.66
N ASP A 113 0.01 -10.01 -20.35
CA ASP A 113 0.90 -9.95 -19.20
C ASP A 113 1.83 -8.75 -19.41
N SER A 114 1.40 -7.56 -18.98
CA SER A 114 2.26 -6.37 -18.97
C SER A 114 3.03 -6.36 -17.66
N GLU A 115 4.24 -6.93 -17.70
CA GLU A 115 5.25 -6.75 -16.67
C GLU A 115 5.50 -5.25 -16.44
N ASP A 116 5.19 -4.78 -15.24
CA ASP A 116 5.57 -3.46 -14.75
C ASP A 116 7.11 -3.37 -14.74
N ILE A 117 7.67 -2.80 -15.80
CA ILE A 117 9.08 -2.43 -15.89
C ILE A 117 9.32 -1.32 -14.86
N VAL A 118 9.84 -1.72 -13.69
CA VAL A 118 10.43 -0.80 -12.71
C VAL A 118 11.68 -0.20 -13.34
N GLN A 119 11.50 0.89 -14.08
CA GLN A 119 12.58 1.62 -14.73
C GLN A 119 13.33 2.42 -13.66
N ASP A 120 14.40 1.84 -13.11
CA ASP A 120 15.41 2.49 -12.28
C ASP A 120 16.25 3.48 -13.13
N GLY A 121 15.60 4.50 -13.70
CA GLY A 121 16.24 5.62 -14.38
C GLY A 121 16.32 6.82 -13.44
N GLU A 122 17.54 7.26 -13.10
CA GLU A 122 17.82 8.52 -12.41
C GLU A 122 17.50 9.73 -13.32
N GLY A 123 16.20 9.96 -13.55
CA GLY A 123 15.65 11.17 -14.13
C GLY A 123 14.32 11.50 -13.43
N PRO A 124 13.88 12.77 -13.38
CA PRO A 124 12.55 13.09 -12.90
C PRO A 124 11.53 12.32 -13.74
N SER A 125 10.85 11.36 -13.13
CA SER A 125 9.85 10.52 -13.78
C SER A 125 8.83 11.44 -14.48
N VAL A 126 8.71 11.32 -15.80
CA VAL A 126 7.74 12.10 -16.59
C VAL A 126 6.35 11.81 -16.03
N LYS A 127 5.76 12.80 -15.37
CA LYS A 127 4.40 12.67 -14.85
C LYS A 127 3.41 12.88 -15.97
N VAL A 128 2.71 11.81 -16.33
CA VAL A 128 1.45 11.90 -17.07
C VAL A 128 0.40 12.38 -16.08
N LEU A 129 -0.25 13.50 -16.38
CA LEU A 129 -1.45 13.95 -15.67
C LEU A 129 -2.60 13.06 -16.19
N GLU A 130 -2.95 12.05 -15.40
CA GLU A 130 -3.94 11.00 -15.72
C GLU A 130 -5.30 11.53 -16.22
N ASP A 131 -5.68 12.77 -15.87
CA ASP A 131 -7.04 13.31 -16.12
C ASP A 131 -7.27 13.93 -17.52
N GLY A 132 -6.51 13.58 -18.56
CA GLY A 132 -6.82 14.09 -19.91
C GLY A 132 -5.79 13.89 -21.03
N GLY A 133 -4.92 12.89 -20.91
CA GLY A 133 -3.89 12.63 -21.92
C GLY A 133 -2.81 13.71 -22.00
N TYR A 134 -2.55 14.42 -20.88
CA TYR A 134 -1.47 15.40 -20.81
C TYR A 134 -0.26 14.83 -20.09
N ARG A 135 0.95 15.16 -20.55
CA ARG A 135 2.19 14.92 -19.81
C ARG A 135 2.95 16.21 -19.58
N ILE A 136 3.68 16.27 -18.47
CA ILE A 136 4.56 17.40 -18.16
C ILE A 136 5.95 17.11 -18.72
N VAL A 137 6.48 18.07 -19.48
CA VAL A 137 7.85 17.99 -20.00
C VAL A 137 8.78 18.73 -19.04
N TRP A 138 9.68 18.01 -18.37
CA TRP A 138 10.69 18.65 -17.54
C TRP A 138 11.82 19.21 -18.40
N ASP A 139 12.01 20.52 -18.36
CA ASP A 139 13.12 21.23 -19.01
C ASP A 139 13.92 22.00 -17.95
N PRO A 140 15.06 21.46 -17.47
CA PRO A 140 15.86 22.10 -16.43
C PRO A 140 16.48 23.43 -16.87
N ALA A 141 16.56 23.71 -18.18
CA ALA A 141 17.07 24.99 -18.68
C ALA A 141 16.04 26.12 -18.49
N LYS A 142 14.74 25.79 -18.49
CA LYS A 142 13.64 26.75 -18.35
C LYS A 142 13.00 26.72 -16.96
N MET A 143 13.15 25.61 -16.24
CA MET A 143 12.64 25.42 -14.89
C MET A 143 13.77 25.07 -13.94
N SER A 144 14.14 26.01 -13.08
CA SER A 144 15.06 25.76 -11.96
C SER A 144 14.23 25.40 -10.72
N ASP A 145 14.55 24.25 -10.11
CA ASP A 145 14.02 23.82 -8.81
C ASP A 145 14.81 24.43 -7.64
N ASP A 146 15.79 25.29 -7.92
CA ASP A 146 16.60 25.94 -6.90
C ASP A 146 15.75 26.85 -6.01
N PHE A 147 16.24 26.98 -4.78
CA PHE A 147 15.73 27.93 -3.80
C PHE A 147 16.29 29.32 -4.01
N ALA A 148 15.41 30.31 -3.87
CA ALA A 148 15.81 31.70 -3.70
C ALA A 148 16.71 31.81 -2.46
N ARG A 149 17.85 32.48 -2.60
CA ARG A 149 18.84 32.65 -1.53
C ARG A 149 18.90 34.12 -1.09
N PRO A 150 19.11 34.37 0.22
CA PRO A 150 19.32 35.73 0.69
C PRO A 150 20.45 36.45 -0.06
N GLY A 151 20.22 37.69 -0.46
CA GLY A 151 21.20 38.57 -1.12
C GLY A 151 21.42 38.31 -2.62
N VAL A 152 20.73 37.34 -3.24
CA VAL A 152 20.88 37.03 -4.67
C VAL A 152 19.54 37.18 -5.39
N PRO A 153 19.21 38.38 -5.89
CA PRO A 153 17.97 38.61 -6.63
C PRO A 153 17.91 37.79 -7.92
N ASN A 154 16.86 37.00 -8.06
CA ASN A 154 16.56 36.28 -9.30
C ASN A 154 15.07 36.48 -9.69
N PRO A 155 14.75 37.51 -10.47
CA PRO A 155 13.37 37.81 -10.88
C PRO A 155 12.70 36.69 -11.67
N ALA A 156 13.46 35.81 -12.34
CA ALA A 156 12.91 34.68 -13.07
C ALA A 156 12.16 33.71 -12.14
N PHE A 157 12.49 33.68 -10.84
CA PHE A 157 11.84 32.78 -9.88
C PHE A 157 10.39 33.13 -9.59
N TYR A 158 9.96 34.36 -9.89
CA TYR A 158 8.56 34.78 -9.70
C TYR A 158 7.60 34.08 -10.65
N LYS A 159 8.09 33.61 -11.80
CA LYS A 159 7.28 32.94 -12.82
C LYS A 159 7.74 31.50 -12.98
N ILE A 160 6.82 30.56 -12.82
CA ILE A 160 7.05 29.14 -13.10
C ILE A 160 6.13 28.77 -14.26
N VAL A 161 6.72 28.36 -15.37
CA VAL A 161 6.00 27.91 -16.57
C VAL A 161 6.17 26.41 -16.69
N ILE A 162 5.08 25.67 -16.62
CA ILE A 162 5.07 24.20 -16.76
C ILE A 162 4.56 23.86 -18.17
N PRO A 163 5.42 23.49 -19.11
CA PRO A 163 5.03 23.07 -20.44
C PRO A 163 4.31 21.73 -20.37
N LEU A 164 3.21 21.66 -21.11
CA LEU A 164 2.41 20.46 -21.25
C LEU A 164 2.57 19.93 -22.67
N GLN A 165 2.46 18.62 -22.80
CA GLN A 165 2.19 17.97 -24.07
C GLN A 165 0.89 17.18 -23.95
N LYS A 166 0.11 17.15 -25.02
CA LYS A 166 -1.11 16.35 -25.10
C LYS A 166 -0.91 15.25 -26.13
N GLU A 167 -1.39 14.06 -25.81
CA GLU A 167 -1.46 12.98 -26.78
C GLU A 167 -2.48 13.35 -27.88
N THR A 168 -2.09 13.16 -29.13
CA THR A 168 -2.92 13.50 -30.32
C THR A 168 -4.18 12.64 -30.37
N GLU A 169 -4.00 11.33 -30.23
CA GLU A 169 -5.05 10.34 -30.06
C GLU A 169 -4.72 9.45 -28.84
N PRO A 170 -5.71 9.07 -28.00
CA PRO A 170 -5.47 8.24 -26.82
C PRO A 170 -4.77 6.93 -27.20
N GLY A 171 -3.58 6.69 -26.63
CA GLY A 171 -2.79 5.48 -26.89
C GLY A 171 -1.91 5.51 -28.15
N SER A 172 -1.90 6.61 -28.92
CA SER A 172 -1.05 6.75 -30.11
C SER A 172 0.45 6.85 -29.79
N GLY A 173 0.82 7.23 -28.56
CA GLY A 173 2.19 7.54 -28.18
C GLY A 173 2.76 8.81 -28.83
N LEU A 174 1.99 9.54 -29.64
CA LEU A 174 2.37 10.78 -30.32
C LEU A 174 1.91 12.00 -29.51
N TRP A 175 2.87 12.85 -29.15
CA TRP A 175 2.67 13.97 -28.22
C TRP A 175 2.91 15.32 -28.89
N GLU A 176 1.91 16.19 -28.84
CA GLU A 176 1.99 17.55 -29.35
C GLU A 176 2.08 18.56 -28.21
N ASN A 177 2.66 19.74 -28.49
CA ASN A 177 2.77 20.81 -27.51
C ASN A 177 1.39 21.36 -27.16
N ALA A 178 1.07 21.37 -25.87
CA ALA A 178 -0.16 21.92 -25.33
C ALA A 178 0.11 23.25 -24.61
N PRO A 179 -0.93 24.06 -24.33
CA PRO A 179 -0.78 25.29 -23.56
C PRO A 179 -0.13 25.04 -22.19
N SER A 180 0.94 25.78 -21.90
CA SER A 180 1.65 25.69 -20.62
C SER A 180 0.82 26.23 -19.46
N ILE A 181 1.05 25.68 -18.26
CA ILE A 181 0.50 26.23 -17.01
C ILE A 181 1.45 27.29 -16.47
N ASN A 182 0.96 28.52 -16.30
CA ASN A 182 1.74 29.65 -15.83
C ASN A 182 1.38 30.00 -14.39
N PHE A 183 2.37 29.99 -13.51
CA PHE A 183 2.26 30.48 -12.14
C PHE A 183 3.06 31.77 -12.00
N ASP A 184 2.42 32.84 -11.55
CA ASP A 184 3.06 34.13 -11.30
C ASP A 184 2.84 34.53 -9.83
N TYR A 185 3.91 34.54 -9.05
CA TYR A 185 3.86 34.90 -7.63
C TYR A 185 3.34 36.33 -7.42
N LEU A 186 3.74 37.25 -8.30
CA LEU A 186 3.48 38.68 -8.14
C LEU A 186 2.04 39.07 -8.45
N ARG A 187 1.26 38.16 -9.05
CA ARG A 187 -0.17 38.37 -9.29
C ARG A 187 -0.95 38.49 -7.99
N ASP A 188 -0.59 37.67 -6.99
CA ASP A 188 -1.33 37.54 -5.73
C ASP A 188 -0.52 38.01 -4.50
N HIS A 189 0.78 38.28 -4.68
CA HIS A 189 1.70 38.63 -3.59
C HIS A 189 2.62 39.79 -3.98
N ASN A 190 3.06 40.54 -2.98
CA ASN A 190 4.12 41.53 -3.19
C ASN A 190 5.48 40.84 -3.42
N ALA A 191 6.39 41.53 -4.13
CA ALA A 191 7.75 41.05 -4.31
C ALA A 191 8.42 40.77 -2.95
N PRO A 192 8.95 39.56 -2.72
CA PRO A 192 9.62 39.24 -1.48
C PRO A 192 10.92 40.05 -1.37
N SER A 193 11.26 40.48 -0.16
CA SER A 193 12.60 41.03 0.08
C SER A 193 13.64 39.93 -0.08
N TRP A 194 14.59 40.13 -0.98
CA TRP A 194 15.71 39.21 -1.22
C TRP A 194 16.72 39.17 -0.08
N GLU A 195 16.66 40.11 0.85
CA GLU A 195 17.53 40.11 2.05
C GLU A 195 16.87 39.37 3.22
N SER A 196 15.54 39.26 3.21
CA SER A 196 14.79 38.66 4.30
C SER A 196 14.64 37.14 4.13
N SER A 197 15.38 36.38 4.93
CA SER A 197 15.28 34.92 4.99
C SER A 197 13.86 34.42 5.26
N SER A 198 13.06 35.16 6.05
CA SER A 198 11.68 34.77 6.36
C SER A 198 10.73 35.00 5.18
N ALA A 199 10.91 36.08 4.41
CA ALA A 199 10.16 36.34 3.19
C ALA A 199 10.52 35.31 2.10
N LEU A 200 11.82 35.03 1.92
CA LEU A 200 12.30 34.01 0.99
C LEU A 200 11.84 32.60 1.38
N TYR A 201 11.74 32.30 2.67
CA TYR A 201 11.20 31.01 3.12
C TYR A 201 9.76 30.80 2.64
N LYS A 202 8.87 31.80 2.81
CA LYS A 202 7.48 31.73 2.32
C LYS A 202 7.43 31.62 0.80
N PHE A 203 8.25 32.39 0.10
CA PHE A 203 8.36 32.33 -1.36
C PHE A 203 8.81 30.94 -1.85
N ASN A 204 9.84 30.37 -1.22
CA ASN A 204 10.33 29.03 -1.52
C ASN A 204 9.31 27.93 -1.15
N GLN A 205 8.49 28.13 -0.11
CA GLN A 205 7.37 27.22 0.18
C GLN A 205 6.34 27.20 -0.95
N TRP A 206 5.97 28.37 -1.48
CA TRP A 206 5.08 28.48 -2.63
C TRP A 206 5.67 27.77 -3.87
N ARG A 207 6.94 28.06 -4.22
CA ARG A 207 7.66 27.38 -5.32
C ARG A 207 7.63 25.87 -5.14
N ASN A 208 7.99 25.38 -3.94
CA ASN A 208 7.98 23.95 -3.61
C ASN A 208 6.62 23.29 -3.74
N GLN A 209 5.52 23.99 -3.42
CA GLN A 209 4.17 23.43 -3.57
C GLN A 209 3.86 23.17 -5.04
N ILE A 210 4.21 24.09 -5.94
CA ILE A 210 4.04 23.94 -7.38
C ILE A 210 4.90 22.77 -7.88
N PHE A 211 6.20 22.78 -7.59
CA PHE A 211 7.09 21.69 -8.01
C PHE A 211 6.65 20.34 -7.46
N ARG A 212 6.27 20.23 -6.19
CA ARG A 212 5.79 18.95 -5.63
C ARG A 212 4.49 18.46 -6.27
N LYS A 213 3.56 19.37 -6.57
CA LYS A 213 2.27 19.01 -7.19
C LYS A 213 2.49 18.46 -8.60
N TYR A 214 3.22 19.21 -9.43
CA TYR A 214 3.32 18.93 -10.86
C TYR A 214 4.53 18.07 -11.23
N LEU A 215 5.66 18.19 -10.55
CA LEU A 215 6.93 17.57 -10.96
C LEU A 215 7.51 16.59 -9.93
N GLY A 216 7.21 16.75 -8.64
CA GLY A 216 7.74 15.86 -7.61
C GLY A 216 7.05 14.51 -7.66
N ASN A 217 7.77 13.40 -7.48
CA ASN A 217 7.24 12.04 -7.63
C ASN A 217 5.85 11.89 -6.97
N LYS A 218 4.86 11.45 -7.74
CA LYS A 218 3.53 11.09 -7.19
C LYS A 218 3.84 9.96 -6.23
N ARG A 219 3.60 10.18 -4.93
CA ARG A 219 3.72 9.08 -3.98
C ARG A 219 2.71 8.04 -4.46
N LEU A 220 3.16 6.82 -4.72
CA LEU A 220 2.27 5.69 -4.95
C LEU A 220 1.16 5.77 -3.92
N SER A 221 -0.09 5.81 -4.40
CA SER A 221 -1.24 5.89 -3.52
C SER A 221 -1.10 4.75 -2.51
N ARG A 222 -1.08 5.09 -1.23
CA ARG A 222 -0.90 4.05 -0.22
C ARG A 222 -2.08 3.10 -0.31
N ASP A 223 -1.77 1.82 -0.27
CA ASP A 223 -2.78 0.78 -0.19
C ASP A 223 -3.83 1.09 0.89
N PRO A 224 -5.12 1.13 0.55
CA PRO A 224 -6.16 1.39 1.54
C PRO A 224 -6.15 0.31 2.62
N TRP A 225 -6.67 0.64 3.80
CA TRP A 225 -6.75 -0.29 4.91
C TRP A 225 -7.94 -1.24 4.75
N LEU A 226 -7.74 -2.52 5.06
CA LEU A 226 -8.82 -3.52 5.14
C LEU A 226 -9.33 -3.73 6.55
N VAL A 227 -10.58 -4.17 6.67
CA VAL A 227 -11.21 -4.53 7.96
C VAL A 227 -10.44 -5.67 8.63
N SER A 228 -9.93 -6.63 7.86
CA SER A 228 -9.07 -7.71 8.37
C SER A 228 -7.78 -7.18 9.00
N GLU A 229 -7.16 -6.15 8.40
CA GLU A 229 -5.97 -5.48 8.96
C GLU A 229 -6.29 -4.73 10.25
N GLN A 230 -7.44 -4.04 10.29
CA GLN A 230 -7.94 -3.36 11.49
C GLN A 230 -8.16 -4.35 12.64
N GLN A 231 -8.87 -5.44 12.38
CA GLN A 231 -9.12 -6.50 13.37
C GLN A 231 -7.80 -7.08 13.89
N ARG A 232 -6.83 -7.34 13.00
CA ARG A 232 -5.50 -7.84 13.39
C ARG A 232 -4.78 -6.86 14.31
N ILE A 233 -4.79 -5.57 14.00
CA ILE A 233 -4.14 -4.54 14.84
C ILE A 233 -4.83 -4.42 16.20
N ILE A 234 -6.16 -4.45 16.24
CA ILE A 234 -6.93 -4.43 17.49
C ILE A 234 -6.59 -5.65 18.34
N ALA A 235 -6.55 -6.85 17.74
CA ALA A 235 -6.21 -8.09 18.44
C ALA A 235 -4.79 -8.04 19.03
N LEU A 236 -3.79 -7.63 18.25
CA LEU A 236 -2.41 -7.48 18.72
C LEU A 236 -2.30 -6.43 19.84
N LEU A 237 -3.05 -5.34 19.74
CA LEU A 237 -3.09 -4.31 20.76
C LEU A 237 -3.71 -4.82 22.06
N LYS A 238 -4.84 -5.54 21.99
CA LYS A 238 -5.48 -6.18 23.14
C LYS A 238 -4.51 -7.16 23.80
N GLN A 239 -3.89 -8.06 23.03
CA GLN A 239 -2.92 -9.03 23.51
C GLN A 239 -1.75 -8.35 24.24
N GLN A 240 -1.16 -7.32 23.63
CA GLN A 240 -0.03 -6.60 24.21
C GLN A 240 -0.40 -5.84 25.50
N LEU A 241 -1.62 -5.32 25.59
CA LEU A 241 -2.08 -4.57 26.77
C LEU A 241 -2.68 -5.46 27.85
N GLN A 242 -3.08 -6.70 27.53
CA GLN A 242 -3.56 -7.69 28.50
C GLN A 242 -2.43 -8.46 29.19
N ASP A 243 -1.23 -8.49 28.60
CA ASP A 243 -0.02 -9.11 29.16
C ASP A 243 0.29 -8.51 30.55
N ARG A 244 -0.20 -9.21 31.60
CA ARG A 244 -0.21 -8.76 33.00
C ARG A 244 1.20 -8.56 33.55
N ASP A 245 2.19 -9.21 32.96
CA ASP A 245 3.58 -9.14 33.40
C ASP A 245 4.29 -7.88 32.86
N LYS A 246 3.68 -7.19 31.88
CA LYS A 246 4.26 -6.04 31.19
C LYS A 246 3.43 -4.77 31.40
N VAL A 247 3.09 -4.49 32.67
CA VAL A 247 2.30 -3.33 33.14
C VAL A 247 2.97 -1.98 32.85
N ARG A 248 3.09 -1.60 31.59
CA ARG A 248 3.53 -0.25 31.19
C ARG A 248 2.39 0.61 30.68
N GLY A 249 1.17 0.07 30.56
CA GLY A 249 -0.06 0.79 30.15
C GLY A 249 0.03 1.54 28.83
N LYS A 250 1.09 1.30 28.05
CA LYS A 250 1.42 2.01 26.84
C LYS A 250 1.71 0.99 25.75
N PRO A 251 1.10 1.12 24.57
CA PRO A 251 1.40 0.25 23.44
C PRO A 251 2.87 0.36 23.07
N ARG A 252 3.55 -0.78 22.90
CA ARG A 252 4.89 -0.82 22.31
C ARG A 252 4.73 -0.92 20.80
N TRP A 253 4.62 0.25 20.19
CA TRP A 253 4.31 0.39 18.76
C TRP A 253 5.26 -0.35 17.83
N ASN A 254 6.57 -0.35 18.10
CA ASN A 254 7.54 -1.06 17.26
C ASN A 254 7.27 -2.57 17.29
N ARG A 255 7.06 -3.14 18.48
CA ARG A 255 6.71 -4.56 18.64
C ARG A 255 5.40 -4.91 17.94
N LEU A 256 4.35 -4.09 18.11
CA LEU A 256 3.06 -4.29 17.44
C LEU A 256 3.21 -4.25 15.91
N THR A 257 3.97 -3.29 15.40
CA THR A 257 4.23 -3.14 13.95
C THR A 257 4.99 -4.35 13.41
N ASN A 258 6.02 -4.80 14.14
CA ASN A 258 6.81 -5.97 13.77
C ASN A 258 5.95 -7.25 13.78
N GLU A 259 5.10 -7.45 14.79
CA GLU A 259 4.19 -8.61 14.88
C GLU A 259 3.10 -8.58 13.80
N TYR A 260 2.60 -7.38 13.46
CA TYR A 260 1.69 -7.19 12.33
C TYR A 260 2.36 -7.56 11.01
N ASN A 261 3.53 -6.96 10.69
CA ASN A 261 4.21 -7.20 9.42
C ASN A 261 4.67 -8.66 9.30
N ARG A 262 5.22 -9.28 10.35
CA ARG A 262 5.54 -10.73 10.33
C ARG A 262 4.33 -11.61 10.06
N GLY A 263 3.15 -11.20 10.52
CA GLY A 263 1.93 -12.01 10.42
C GLY A 263 1.14 -11.82 9.13
N LEU A 264 1.30 -10.68 8.44
CA LEU A 264 0.50 -10.32 7.28
C LEU A 264 1.31 -10.03 6.02
N HIS A 265 2.55 -9.53 6.11
CA HIS A 265 3.35 -9.20 4.93
C HIS A 265 3.42 -10.38 3.96
N GLN A 266 3.26 -10.10 2.66
CA GLN A 266 3.19 -11.10 1.58
C GLN A 266 2.03 -12.10 1.65
N LYS A 267 1.06 -11.93 2.56
CA LYS A 267 -0.21 -12.66 2.46
C LYS A 267 -1.10 -12.01 1.41
N ILE A 268 -1.68 -12.84 0.54
CA ILE A 268 -2.63 -12.40 -0.47
C ILE A 268 -3.91 -11.93 0.24
N GLN A 269 -4.35 -10.73 -0.13
CA GLN A 269 -5.61 -10.12 0.22
C GLN A 269 -6.47 -10.13 -1.06
N PHE A 270 -7.53 -10.92 -1.05
CA PHE A 270 -8.36 -11.14 -2.22
C PHE A 270 -9.18 -9.89 -2.60
N LYS A 271 -9.50 -9.77 -3.89
CA LYS A 271 -10.52 -8.89 -4.45
C LYS A 271 -11.85 -9.12 -3.71
N GLY A 272 -12.62 -8.04 -3.52
CA GLY A 272 -13.83 -8.08 -2.70
C GLY A 272 -13.59 -7.85 -1.21
N SER A 273 -12.34 -7.86 -0.73
CA SER A 273 -12.05 -7.59 0.69
C SER A 273 -12.55 -6.21 1.12
N ARG A 274 -13.28 -6.16 2.24
CA ARG A 274 -13.87 -4.94 2.77
C ARG A 274 -12.82 -3.92 3.22
N LEU A 275 -12.98 -2.70 2.73
CA LEU A 275 -12.18 -1.53 3.08
C LEU A 275 -12.72 -0.87 4.36
N VAL A 276 -11.86 -0.33 5.21
CA VAL A 276 -12.25 0.32 6.48
C VAL A 276 -12.81 1.75 6.30
N GLN A 277 -13.35 2.11 5.13
CA GLN A 277 -13.35 3.49 4.66
C GLN A 277 -13.84 4.58 5.63
N GLU A 278 -13.20 5.76 5.50
CA GLU A 278 -13.89 7.02 5.18
C GLU A 278 -12.96 7.86 4.26
N GLY A 279 -13.28 7.91 2.95
CA GLY A 279 -13.01 9.10 2.11
C GLY A 279 -12.04 9.07 0.92
N VAL A 280 -11.84 7.98 0.15
CA VAL A 280 -11.09 8.10 -1.15
C VAL A 280 -11.69 7.28 -2.30
N LYS A 281 -12.04 6.00 -2.11
CA LYS A 281 -12.67 5.19 -3.16
C LYS A 281 -14.19 5.19 -3.00
N LYS A 282 -14.95 5.17 -4.09
CA LYS A 282 -16.42 5.05 -4.03
C LYS A 282 -16.87 3.62 -3.65
N THR A 283 -16.02 2.62 -3.85
CA THR A 283 -16.32 1.22 -3.62
C THR A 283 -15.91 0.78 -2.20
N PRO A 284 -16.77 0.05 -1.46
CA PRO A 284 -16.48 -0.42 -0.10
C PRO A 284 -15.51 -1.62 -0.06
N VAL A 285 -15.10 -2.14 -1.22
CA VAL A 285 -14.30 -3.35 -1.38
C VAL A 285 -13.09 -3.14 -2.28
N THR A 286 -12.08 -4.01 -2.17
CA THR A 286 -10.95 -4.07 -3.10
C THR A 286 -11.40 -4.53 -4.50
N ASP A 287 -10.82 -3.89 -5.50
CA ASP A 287 -11.04 -4.12 -6.93
C ASP A 287 -10.07 -5.16 -7.52
N TYR A 288 -9.00 -5.49 -6.80
CA TYR A 288 -7.94 -6.41 -7.21
C TYR A 288 -7.39 -7.22 -6.04
N ASP A 289 -6.76 -8.35 -6.37
CA ASP A 289 -5.94 -9.14 -5.46
C ASP A 289 -4.62 -8.40 -5.19
N ARG A 290 -4.15 -8.39 -3.95
CA ARG A 290 -2.86 -7.77 -3.61
C ARG A 290 -2.17 -8.47 -2.47
N PHE A 291 -0.85 -8.32 -2.39
CA PHE A 291 -0.13 -8.68 -1.17
C PHE A 291 -0.38 -7.65 -0.07
N ALA A 292 -0.49 -8.10 1.17
CA ALA A 292 -0.65 -7.18 2.28
C ALA A 292 0.58 -6.25 2.38
N PRO A 293 0.36 -4.93 2.39
CA PRO A 293 1.44 -3.96 2.33
C PRO A 293 2.24 -3.93 3.63
N TRP A 294 3.55 -3.65 3.52
CA TRP A 294 4.34 -3.34 4.70
C TRP A 294 3.86 -2.04 5.36
N ARG A 295 3.47 -2.10 6.63
CA ARG A 295 3.01 -0.92 7.38
C ARG A 295 4.10 -0.44 8.33
N THR A 296 4.35 0.87 8.32
CA THR A 296 5.25 1.51 9.30
C THR A 296 4.52 1.80 10.61
N LYS A 297 5.27 1.96 11.70
CA LYS A 297 4.70 2.41 12.98
C LYS A 297 3.89 3.70 12.83
N GLY A 298 4.42 4.66 12.06
CA GLY A 298 3.75 5.94 11.82
C GLY A 298 2.41 5.76 11.11
N ALA A 299 2.31 4.83 10.15
CA ALA A 299 1.07 4.54 9.46
C ALA A 299 -0.01 3.99 10.42
N ILE A 300 0.37 3.01 11.24
CA ILE A 300 -0.53 2.41 12.25
C ILE A 300 -0.97 3.47 13.28
N GLN A 301 -0.04 4.26 13.81
CA GLN A 301 -0.39 5.31 14.78
C GLN A 301 -1.32 6.38 14.19
N ASN A 302 -1.09 6.78 12.93
CA ASN A 302 -1.89 7.81 12.28
C ASN A 302 -3.31 7.33 12.01
N ILE A 303 -3.49 6.08 11.55
CA ILE A 303 -4.83 5.55 11.31
C ILE A 303 -5.60 5.39 12.62
N ILE A 304 -4.95 4.98 13.71
CA ILE A 304 -5.60 4.86 15.02
C ILE A 304 -6.04 6.22 15.57
N LYS A 305 -5.25 7.28 15.36
CA LYS A 305 -5.54 8.63 15.88
C LYS A 305 -6.57 9.40 15.07
N LYS A 306 -6.76 9.05 13.79
CA LYS A 306 -7.66 9.77 12.88
C LYS A 306 -9.11 9.64 13.38
N LYS A 307 -9.77 10.77 13.65
CA LYS A 307 -11.21 10.81 14.00
C LYS A 307 -12.04 10.17 12.87
N GLY A 308 -13.13 9.48 13.21
CA GLY A 308 -13.98 8.76 12.26
C GLY A 308 -13.50 7.36 11.87
N THR A 309 -12.21 7.05 12.07
CA THR A 309 -11.65 5.72 11.74
C THR A 309 -11.64 4.80 12.97
N TRP A 310 -10.49 4.35 13.47
CA TRP A 310 -10.39 3.28 14.47
C TRP A 310 -10.38 3.79 15.90
N LYS A 311 -10.36 5.12 16.09
CA LYS A 311 -10.23 5.74 17.40
C LYS A 311 -11.30 5.24 18.38
N HIS A 312 -12.54 5.10 17.94
CA HIS A 312 -13.65 4.67 18.80
C HIS A 312 -13.50 3.22 19.30
N LEU A 313 -12.92 2.33 18.48
CA LEU A 313 -12.66 0.93 18.86
C LEU A 313 -11.46 0.80 19.80
N ILE A 314 -10.44 1.63 19.60
CA ILE A 314 -9.15 1.50 20.30
C ILE A 314 -9.10 2.33 21.58
N GLN A 315 -9.78 3.48 21.64
CA GLN A 315 -9.76 4.37 22.79
C GLN A 315 -10.22 3.67 24.09
N PRO A 316 -11.28 2.84 24.12
CA PRO A 316 -11.66 2.09 25.32
C PRO A 316 -10.53 1.20 25.84
N ILE A 317 -9.86 0.47 24.92
CA ILE A 317 -8.74 -0.42 25.24
C ILE A 317 -7.56 0.37 25.84
N LEU A 318 -7.26 1.54 25.25
CA LEU A 318 -6.19 2.42 25.75
C LEU A 318 -6.54 3.02 27.11
N ASN A 319 -7.78 3.47 27.31
CA ASN A 319 -8.26 4.05 28.57
C ASN A 319 -8.20 3.00 29.69
N GLU A 320 -8.63 1.77 29.43
CA GLU A 320 -8.59 0.68 30.40
C GLU A 320 -7.14 0.34 30.79
N ALA A 321 -6.24 0.26 29.81
CA ALA A 321 -4.81 0.02 30.04
C ALA A 321 -4.15 1.16 30.85
N GLU A 322 -4.54 2.40 30.59
CA GLU A 322 -4.08 3.58 31.33
C GLU A 322 -4.56 3.54 32.79
N GLN A 323 -5.84 3.22 33.03
CA GLN A 323 -6.36 3.06 34.39
C GLN A 323 -5.66 1.93 35.14
N ARG A 324 -5.41 0.79 34.50
CA ARG A 324 -4.64 -0.31 35.09
C ARG A 324 -3.23 0.12 35.48
N ARG A 325 -2.57 0.91 34.62
CA ARG A 325 -1.25 1.45 34.91
C ARG A 325 -1.28 2.42 36.09
N ILE A 326 -2.24 3.33 36.16
CA ILE A 326 -2.38 4.26 37.30
C ILE A 326 -2.50 3.47 38.61
N ARG A 327 -3.32 2.41 38.63
CA ARG A 327 -3.47 1.53 39.81
C ARG A 327 -2.18 0.79 40.17
N TYR A 328 -1.40 0.38 39.18
CA TYR A 328 -0.11 -0.28 39.40
C TYR A 328 0.96 0.70 39.90
N ASP A 329 1.10 1.86 39.26
CA ASP A 329 2.06 2.91 39.63
C ASP A 329 1.79 3.40 41.07
N ALA A 330 0.52 3.47 41.50
CA ALA A 330 0.14 3.80 42.88
C ALA A 330 0.57 2.75 43.92
N ARG A 331 0.76 1.49 43.52
CA ARG A 331 1.18 0.37 44.39
C ARG A 331 2.67 0.04 44.28
N ARG A 332 3.38 0.69 43.35
CA ARG A 332 4.77 0.35 43.02
C ARG A 332 5.72 0.98 44.04
N PRO A 333 6.62 0.20 44.67
CA PRO A 333 7.64 0.75 45.55
C PRO A 333 8.67 1.58 44.75
N ALA A 334 9.21 2.63 45.37
CA ALA A 334 10.07 3.62 44.72
C ALA A 334 11.39 3.04 44.14
N ASN A 335 11.83 1.87 44.61
CA ASN A 335 13.12 1.26 44.26
C ASN A 335 13.08 0.24 43.11
N VAL A 336 12.00 0.17 42.32
CA VAL A 336 11.98 -0.73 41.16
C VAL A 336 12.72 -0.08 40.00
N ASP A 337 13.94 -0.53 39.73
CA ASP A 337 14.75 -0.09 38.60
C ASP A 337 14.02 -0.21 37.25
N LYS A 338 14.32 0.73 36.35
CA LYS A 338 13.77 0.71 34.98
C LYS A 338 14.37 -0.50 34.25
N SER A 339 13.55 -1.52 34.02
CA SER A 339 13.98 -2.69 33.23
C SER A 339 14.52 -2.25 31.87
N PRO A 340 15.61 -2.88 31.40
CA PRO A 340 16.26 -2.53 30.13
C PRO A 340 15.28 -2.58 28.95
N LYS A 341 15.56 -1.78 27.91
CA LYS A 341 14.79 -1.80 26.67
C LYS A 341 14.93 -3.17 26.03
N SER A 342 13.80 -3.81 25.74
CA SER A 342 13.78 -5.12 25.10
C SER A 342 14.29 -5.01 23.65
N PRO A 343 15.06 -5.98 23.14
CA PRO A 343 15.48 -6.04 21.73
C PRO A 343 14.32 -5.94 20.73
N GLU A 344 13.12 -6.37 21.14
CA GLU A 344 11.88 -6.29 20.36
C GLU A 344 11.41 -4.86 20.07
N GLU A 345 12.02 -3.84 20.70
CA GLU A 345 11.74 -2.44 20.42
C GLU A 345 12.46 -1.91 19.17
N LYS A 346 13.34 -2.67 18.51
CA LYS A 346 13.93 -2.25 17.23
C LYS A 346 12.94 -2.46 16.09
N GLU A 347 12.69 -1.43 15.28
CA GLU A 347 11.83 -1.53 14.09
C GLU A 347 12.52 -2.43 13.05
N LEU A 348 11.76 -3.37 12.47
CA LEU A 348 12.26 -4.20 11.38
C LEU A 348 12.48 -3.33 10.13
N PRO A 349 13.57 -3.56 9.37
CA PRO A 349 13.77 -2.87 8.11
C PRO A 349 12.61 -3.21 7.16
N ASN A 350 12.09 -2.20 6.45
CA ASN A 350 11.08 -2.41 5.43
C ASN A 350 11.73 -3.08 4.21
N PRO A 351 11.38 -4.33 3.87
CA PRO A 351 11.95 -5.02 2.71
C PRO A 351 11.56 -4.35 1.38
N ASP A 352 10.41 -3.65 1.36
CA ASP A 352 9.86 -3.01 0.17
C ASP A 352 10.22 -1.51 0.09
N ALA A 353 11.10 -1.02 0.98
CA ALA A 353 11.54 0.36 0.90
C ALA A 353 12.38 0.56 -0.37
N PRO A 354 12.14 1.63 -1.15
CA PRO A 354 13.07 2.00 -2.21
C PRO A 354 14.45 2.19 -1.58
N LYS A 355 15.48 1.59 -2.19
CA LYS A 355 16.85 1.68 -1.72
C LYS A 355 17.18 3.16 -1.46
N THR A 356 17.71 3.45 -0.28
CA THR A 356 18.13 4.81 0.06
C THR A 356 19.23 5.26 -0.90
N LYS A 357 19.42 6.56 -1.11
CA LYS A 357 20.54 7.07 -1.92
C LYS A 357 21.91 6.53 -1.47
N ALA A 358 22.06 6.30 -0.16
CA ALA A 358 23.27 5.70 0.40
C ALA A 358 23.41 4.22 0.00
N GLU A 359 22.35 3.42 0.11
CA GLU A 359 22.35 2.03 -0.35
C GLU A 359 22.55 1.94 -1.86
N ILE A 360 21.88 2.78 -2.66
CA ILE A 360 22.07 2.87 -4.11
C ILE A 360 23.54 3.17 -4.41
N LYS A 361 24.14 4.15 -3.73
CA LYS A 361 25.56 4.49 -3.90
C LYS A 361 26.47 3.31 -3.58
N VAL A 362 26.27 2.63 -2.44
CA VAL A 362 27.03 1.44 -2.06
C VAL A 362 26.85 0.30 -3.08
N THR A 363 25.62 0.09 -3.56
CA THR A 363 25.33 -0.95 -4.56
C THR A 363 25.99 -0.65 -5.90
N ASN A 364 25.98 0.61 -6.32
CA ASN A 364 26.61 1.08 -7.54
C ASN A 364 28.14 1.03 -7.46
N GLU A 365 28.70 1.33 -6.29
CA GLU A 365 30.14 1.24 -6.03
C GLU A 365 30.61 -0.22 -6.06
N LYS A 366 29.88 -1.13 -5.42
CA LYS A 366 30.14 -2.57 -5.50
C LYS A 366 30.05 -3.10 -6.95
N ARG A 367 29.04 -2.68 -7.72
CA ARG A 367 28.92 -3.02 -9.15
C ARG A 367 30.08 -2.46 -9.98
N ARG A 368 30.59 -1.27 -9.65
CA ARG A 368 31.78 -0.69 -10.32
C ARG A 368 33.04 -1.50 -10.01
N GLU A 369 33.23 -1.92 -8.77
CA GLU A 369 34.35 -2.79 -8.37
C GLU A 369 34.27 -4.15 -9.05
N GLU A 370 33.09 -4.74 -9.13
CA GLU A 370 32.87 -6.04 -9.79
C GLU A 370 33.20 -5.98 -11.28
N ARG A 371 32.71 -4.94 -12.00
CA ARG A 371 33.07 -4.70 -13.40
C ARG A 371 34.57 -4.47 -13.59
N ARG A 372 35.23 -3.78 -12.65
CA ARG A 372 36.68 -3.56 -12.70
C ARG A 372 37.43 -4.89 -12.55
N ARG A 373 37.00 -5.74 -11.63
CA ARG A 373 37.58 -7.08 -11.41
C ARG A 373 37.37 -7.99 -12.62
N GLU A 374 36.20 -7.96 -13.23
CA GLU A 374 35.90 -8.72 -14.44
C GLU A 374 36.77 -8.25 -15.63
N ALA A 375 36.96 -6.93 -15.78
CA ALA A 375 37.86 -6.38 -16.80
C ALA A 375 39.33 -6.79 -16.57
N GLU A 376 39.79 -6.82 -15.32
CA GLU A 376 41.14 -7.29 -14.96
C GLU A 376 41.32 -8.78 -15.27
N LEU A 377 40.34 -9.62 -14.92
CA LEU A 377 40.35 -11.05 -15.27
C LEU A 377 40.35 -11.29 -16.78
N ARG A 378 39.55 -10.51 -17.53
CA ARG A 378 39.52 -10.61 -19.00
C ARG A 378 40.84 -10.19 -19.62
N LYS A 379 41.52 -9.19 -19.05
CA LYS A 379 42.86 -8.78 -19.48
C LYS A 379 43.89 -9.88 -19.23
N GLN A 380 43.87 -10.50 -18.05
CA GLN A 380 44.74 -11.64 -17.72
C GLN A 380 44.48 -12.82 -18.66
N HIS A 381 43.22 -13.16 -18.94
CA HIS A 381 42.88 -14.24 -19.86
C HIS A 381 43.34 -13.95 -21.29
N LYS A 382 43.26 -12.70 -21.75
CA LYS A 382 43.78 -12.33 -23.07
C LYS A 382 45.30 -12.48 -23.13
N GLU A 383 46.02 -12.05 -22.09
CA GLU A 383 47.48 -12.17 -22.00
C GLU A 383 47.94 -13.64 -21.98
N VAL A 384 47.18 -14.54 -21.35
CA VAL A 384 47.46 -15.99 -21.40
C VAL A 384 47.21 -16.58 -22.80
N VAL A 385 46.11 -16.20 -23.47
CA VAL A 385 45.81 -16.68 -24.83
C VAL A 385 46.84 -16.17 -25.84
N ASP A 386 47.27 -14.91 -25.73
CA ASP A 386 48.29 -14.33 -26.61
C ASP A 386 49.64 -15.08 -26.43
N LEU A 387 50.01 -15.47 -25.20
CA LEU A 387 51.22 -16.26 -24.92
C LEU A 387 51.12 -17.71 -25.44
N GLU A 388 49.95 -18.35 -25.37
CA GLU A 388 49.74 -19.69 -25.93
C GLU A 388 49.74 -19.67 -27.47
N SER A 389 49.29 -18.56 -28.10
CA SER A 389 49.36 -18.42 -29.57
C SER A 389 50.77 -18.13 -30.10
N GLU A 390 51.66 -17.55 -29.29
CA GLU A 390 53.07 -17.33 -29.68
C GLU A 390 53.91 -18.62 -29.64
N GLU A 391 53.49 -19.66 -28.91
CA GLU A 391 54.18 -20.96 -28.89
C GLU A 391 53.84 -21.84 -30.12
N ASP A 392 52.66 -21.66 -30.74
CA ASP A 392 52.22 -22.46 -31.90
C ASP A 392 52.62 -21.87 -33.27
N GLU A 393 52.96 -20.57 -33.36
CA GLU A 393 53.37 -19.95 -34.64
C GLU A 393 54.84 -20.17 -35.01
N ASN A 394 55.65 -20.83 -34.17
CA ASN A 394 57.07 -21.08 -34.44
C ASN A 394 57.40 -22.45 -35.07
N GLU A 395 56.40 -23.28 -35.38
CA GLU A 395 56.61 -24.58 -36.08
C GLU A 395 56.05 -24.65 -37.51
N GLY A 396 55.45 -23.57 -38.04
CA GLY A 396 54.61 -23.68 -39.24
C GLY A 396 55.05 -22.98 -40.53
N ASN A 397 56.01 -22.04 -40.54
CA ASN A 397 56.22 -21.19 -41.73
C ASN A 397 57.43 -21.58 -42.58
N ALA A 398 57.33 -22.73 -43.24
CA ALA A 398 58.17 -23.12 -44.36
C ALA A 398 57.33 -23.86 -45.41
N MET A 399 56.46 -23.15 -46.13
CA MET A 399 56.04 -23.51 -47.51
C MET A 399 55.22 -22.34 -48.08
N ASP A 400 55.78 -21.67 -49.10
CA ASP A 400 55.31 -21.78 -50.50
C ASP A 400 54.15 -20.79 -50.73
N GLY A 401 54.33 -19.64 -51.36
CA GLY A 401 54.99 -19.48 -52.65
C GLY A 401 53.98 -19.68 -53.78
N VAL A 402 52.89 -18.92 -53.82
CA VAL A 402 52.05 -18.79 -55.02
C VAL A 402 51.56 -17.33 -55.12
N GLU A 403 52.21 -16.63 -56.05
CA GLU A 403 51.76 -15.42 -56.72
C GLU A 403 50.38 -15.63 -57.36
N ASP A 404 49.66 -14.54 -57.65
CA ASP A 404 48.53 -14.39 -58.59
C ASP A 404 47.30 -13.77 -57.92
N GLU A 405 46.55 -12.86 -58.52
CA GLU A 405 46.75 -11.98 -59.66
C GLU A 405 45.70 -10.88 -59.45
N ASP A 406 46.11 -9.67 -59.79
CA ASP A 406 45.30 -8.49 -60.10
C ASP A 406 43.83 -8.77 -60.51
N HIS A 407 42.90 -8.21 -59.72
CA HIS A 407 41.58 -7.84 -60.25
C HIS A 407 41.15 -6.47 -59.72
N ASP A 408 41.61 -5.46 -60.46
CA ASP A 408 40.87 -4.22 -60.67
C ASP A 408 39.45 -4.55 -61.13
N MET A 409 38.42 -4.13 -60.39
CA MET A 409 37.18 -3.73 -61.04
C MET A 409 36.62 -2.46 -60.45
N GLU A 410 36.43 -1.56 -61.40
CA GLU A 410 35.95 -0.20 -61.39
C GLU A 410 34.69 0.07 -60.57
N GLU A 411 34.62 1.34 -60.19
CA GLU A 411 33.47 2.15 -59.85
C GLU A 411 32.19 1.73 -60.59
N ASP A 412 31.07 1.70 -59.87
CA ASP A 412 29.84 2.19 -60.48
C ASP A 412 28.94 2.93 -59.49
N ASP A 413 28.59 4.12 -59.96
CA ASP A 413 27.85 5.21 -59.39
C ASP A 413 26.34 4.89 -59.46
N TYR A 414 25.60 4.92 -58.34
CA TYR A 414 24.14 4.88 -58.39
C TYR A 414 23.52 5.93 -57.47
N LYS A 415 23.34 7.13 -58.03
CA LYS A 415 22.31 8.10 -57.65
C LYS A 415 21.01 7.81 -58.41
N SER A 416 19.90 7.67 -57.68
CA SER A 416 18.50 8.04 -58.00
C SER A 416 17.62 7.28 -57.00
N ARG A 417 16.78 7.89 -56.17
CA ARG A 417 15.76 8.91 -56.45
C ARG A 417 15.30 9.56 -55.14
#